data_AF-A0A8K1D7J7-F1
#
_entry.id   AF-A0A8K1D7J7-F1
#
_cell.length_a   1.000
_cell.length_b   1.000
_cell.length_c   1.000
_cell.angle_alpha   90.00
_cell.angle_beta   90.00
_cell.angle_gamma   90.00
#
_symmetry.space_group_name_H-M   'P 1'
#
loop_
_entity.id
_entity.type
_entity.pdbx_description
1 polymer ?
#
loop_
_entity_poly.entity_id
_entity_poly.type
_entity_poly.pdbx_seq_one_letter_code
_entity_poly.pdbx_strand_id
1 'polypeptide(L)'
;MSGRKLRLAQLVSVHFTPAEPGLSPGQLLAREPSDRYVCAVTRDPLGNATPCAVLRPSGSVVTLACVERLIRKDMSDPWVTPAL
;
A
#
# COMPACT_ATOMS: atom_id res chain seq x y z
N MET A 1 12.62 -15.04 -12.44
CA MET A 1 13.57 -14.39 -11.49
C MET A 1 14.76 -13.86 -12.28
N SER A 2 15.22 -12.62 -12.05
CA SER A 2 16.15 -11.91 -12.95
C SER A 2 17.63 -12.34 -12.91
N GLY A 3 18.03 -13.23 -11.99
CA GLY A 3 19.41 -13.74 -11.85
C GLY A 3 20.44 -12.71 -11.35
N ARG A 4 20.05 -11.45 -11.16
CA ARG A 4 20.93 -10.39 -10.65
C ARG A 4 21.06 -10.48 -9.12
N LYS A 5 22.27 -10.26 -8.60
CA LYS A 5 22.52 -10.16 -7.15
C LYS A 5 21.73 -9.00 -6.56
N LEU A 6 20.99 -9.26 -5.48
CA LEU A 6 20.25 -8.25 -4.73
C LEU A 6 21.24 -7.36 -3.96
N ARG A 7 21.17 -6.04 -4.13
CA ARG A 7 21.98 -5.07 -3.37
C ARG A 7 21.12 -4.41 -2.31
N LEU A 8 21.70 -4.13 -1.14
CA LEU A 8 21.00 -3.43 -0.06
C LEU A 8 20.38 -2.09 -0.53
N ALA A 9 21.12 -1.34 -1.36
CA ALA A 9 20.66 -0.08 -1.95
C ALA A 9 19.46 -0.22 -2.93
N GLN A 10 19.08 -1.45 -3.30
CA GLN A 10 17.92 -1.72 -4.16
C GLN A 10 16.70 -2.19 -3.37
N LEU A 11 16.85 -2.43 -2.06
CA LEU A 11 15.72 -2.73 -1.19
C LEU A 11 14.90 -1.45 -0.98
N VAL A 12 13.60 -1.63 -0.82
CA VAL A 12 12.65 -0.55 -0.53
C VAL A 12 11.98 -0.91 0.79
N SER A 13 11.94 0.03 1.73
CA SER A 13 11.17 -0.13 2.96
C SER A 13 9.68 -0.25 2.63
N VAL A 14 9.00 -1.19 3.27
CA VAL A 14 7.57 -1.42 3.05
C VAL A 14 6.80 -1.06 4.31
N HIS A 15 5.93 -0.07 4.20
CA HIS A 15 5.12 0.46 5.29
C HIS A 15 3.64 0.19 5.00
N PHE A 16 3.07 -0.76 5.74
CA PHE A 16 1.65 -1.06 5.68
C PHE A 16 0.85 -0.12 6.59
N THR A 17 -0.32 0.31 6.12
CA THR A 17 -1.24 1.16 6.90
C THR A 17 -2.28 0.28 7.58
N PRO A 18 -2.38 0.27 8.93
CA PRO A 18 -3.41 -0.50 9.62
C PRO A 18 -4.81 0.07 9.34
N ALA A 19 -5.82 -0.80 9.30
CA ALA A 19 -7.22 -0.41 9.28
C ALA A 19 -7.61 0.25 10.60
N GLU A 20 -8.55 1.19 10.55
CA GLU A 20 -9.10 1.82 11.76
C GLU A 20 -9.84 0.77 12.62
N PRO A 21 -9.70 0.81 13.96
CA PRO A 21 -10.45 -0.07 14.83
C PRO A 21 -11.95 0.28 14.75
N GLY A 22 -12.77 -0.63 14.24
CA GLY A 22 -14.24 -0.46 14.18
C GLY A 22 -14.94 -0.85 12.89
N LEU A 23 -14.22 -1.34 11.86
CA LEU A 23 -14.86 -1.89 10.66
C LEU A 23 -15.68 -3.15 10.99
N SER A 24 -16.88 -3.26 10.40
CA SER A 24 -17.87 -4.27 10.75
C SER A 24 -17.46 -5.71 10.34
N PRO A 25 -17.73 -6.74 11.18
CA PRO A 25 -17.32 -8.14 10.93
C PRO A 25 -17.75 -8.73 9.57
N GLY A 26 -18.82 -8.22 8.95
CA GLY A 26 -19.31 -8.68 7.63
C GLY A 26 -18.43 -8.29 6.43
N GLN A 27 -17.54 -7.30 6.59
CA GLN A 27 -16.55 -6.91 5.58
C GLN A 27 -15.21 -7.65 5.75
N LEU A 28 -15.16 -8.59 6.70
CA LEU A 28 -13.94 -9.04 7.34
C LEU A 28 -13.91 -10.56 7.49
N LEU A 29 -13.76 -11.26 6.36
CA LEU A 29 -13.58 -12.71 6.27
C LEU A 29 -12.21 -13.20 6.81
N ALA A 30 -11.61 -12.51 7.78
CA ALA A 30 -10.36 -12.92 8.44
C ALA A 30 -10.62 -13.03 9.94
N ARG A 31 -10.31 -14.19 10.54
CA ARG A 31 -10.70 -14.53 11.91
C ARG A 31 -10.03 -13.69 13.01
N GLU A 32 -8.98 -12.92 12.71
CA GLU A 32 -8.23 -12.13 13.70
C GLU A 32 -8.28 -10.60 13.44
N PRO A 33 -8.48 -9.75 14.47
CA PRO A 33 -8.56 -8.28 14.33
C PRO A 33 -7.23 -7.54 14.09
N SER A 34 -6.07 -8.17 14.29
CA SER A 34 -4.73 -7.56 14.18
C SER A 34 -4.20 -7.40 12.74
N ASP A 35 -4.84 -8.02 11.75
CA ASP A 35 -4.19 -8.39 10.48
C ASP A 35 -4.70 -7.62 9.26
N ARG A 36 -5.32 -6.45 9.43
CA ARG A 36 -6.05 -5.80 8.34
C ARG A 36 -5.38 -4.51 7.94
N TYR A 37 -4.56 -4.60 6.90
CA TYR A 37 -3.95 -3.45 6.27
C TYR A 37 -4.84 -2.88 5.17
N VAL A 38 -4.73 -1.58 4.95
CA VAL A 38 -5.49 -0.85 3.94
C VAL A 38 -4.54 -0.10 3.00
N CYS A 39 -5.05 0.23 1.81
CA CYS A 39 -4.40 1.17 0.91
C CYS A 39 -4.13 2.47 1.67
N ALA A 40 -2.88 2.93 1.67
CA ALA A 40 -2.53 4.15 2.40
C ALA A 40 -3.40 5.35 1.98
N VAL A 41 -3.72 5.45 0.68
CA VAL A 41 -4.46 6.57 0.10
C VAL A 41 -5.97 6.38 0.18
N THR A 42 -6.50 5.29 -0.40
CA THR A 42 -7.97 5.11 -0.53
C THR A 42 -8.61 4.41 0.65
N ARG A 43 -7.82 3.85 1.58
CA ARG A 43 -8.27 3.04 2.72
C ARG A 43 -9.06 1.77 2.34
N ASP A 44 -9.03 1.36 1.07
CA ASP A 44 -9.57 0.07 0.65
C ASP A 44 -8.78 -1.10 1.29
N PRO A 45 -9.45 -2.20 1.66
CA PRO A 45 -8.77 -3.35 2.28
C PRO A 45 -7.78 -4.00 1.32
N LEU A 46 -6.60 -4.33 1.86
CA LEU A 46 -5.61 -5.11 1.14
C LEU A 46 -5.85 -6.60 1.39
N GLY A 47 -5.69 -7.41 0.35
CA GLY A 47 -5.81 -8.85 0.43
C GLY A 47 -4.90 -9.53 -0.59
N ASN A 48 -4.72 -10.84 -0.45
CA ASN A 48 -3.79 -11.62 -1.29
C ASN A 48 -4.15 -11.61 -2.79
N ALA A 49 -5.43 -11.37 -3.11
CA ALA A 49 -5.90 -11.28 -4.50
C ALA A 49 -5.82 -9.86 -5.07
N THR A 50 -5.59 -8.84 -4.23
CA THR A 50 -5.57 -7.44 -4.67
C THR A 50 -4.15 -7.07 -5.10
N PRO A 51 -3.93 -6.69 -6.36
CA PRO A 51 -2.61 -6.28 -6.81
C PRO A 51 -2.23 -4.95 -6.18
N CYS A 52 -1.04 -4.91 -5.57
CA CYS A 52 -0.53 -3.77 -4.82
C CYS A 52 0.81 -3.28 -5.38
N ALA A 53 1.13 -2.02 -5.12
CA ALA A 53 2.44 -1.43 -5.37
C ALA A 53 2.95 -0.70 -4.13
N VAL A 54 4.28 -0.54 -4.07
CA VAL A 54 4.96 0.23 -3.03
C VAL A 54 5.48 1.52 -3.66
N LEU A 55 5.14 2.66 -3.06
CA LEU A 55 5.70 3.94 -3.46
C LEU A 55 7.13 4.03 -2.93
N ARG A 56 8.11 4.20 -3.82
CA ARG A 56 9.53 4.18 -3.43
C ARG A 56 9.94 5.26 -2.42
N PRO A 57 9.46 6.52 -2.51
CA PRO A 57 9.88 7.58 -1.58
C PRO A 57 9.40 7.33 -0.15
N SER A 58 8.10 7.09 0.06
CA SER A 58 7.54 6.87 1.40
C SER A 58 7.59 5.42 1.88
N GLY A 59 7.71 4.46 0.96
CA GLY A 59 7.54 3.03 1.24
C GLY A 59 6.08 2.61 1.48
N SER A 60 5.10 3.50 1.30
CA SER A 60 3.68 3.19 1.53
C SER A 60 3.12 2.19 0.51
N VAL A 61 2.29 1.27 1.01
CA VAL A 61 1.57 0.29 0.17
C VAL A 61 0.25 0.88 -0.32
N VAL A 62 0.01 0.80 -1.62
CA VAL A 62 -1.21 1.25 -2.29
C VAL A 62 -1.70 0.19 -3.28
N THR A 63 -3.00 0.19 -3.59
CA THR A 63 -3.55 -0.67 -4.64
C THR A 63 -3.09 -0.20 -6.02
N LEU A 64 -2.95 -1.11 -6.98
CA LEU A 64 -2.65 -0.71 -8.37
C LEU A 64 -3.74 0.21 -8.95
N ALA A 65 -5.01 0.00 -8.59
CA ALA A 65 -6.09 0.88 -9.00
C ALA A 65 -5.89 2.33 -8.50
N CYS A 66 -5.41 2.51 -7.27
CA CYS A 66 -5.05 3.83 -6.74
C CYS A 66 -3.89 4.44 -7.54
N VAL A 67 -2.89 3.63 -7.91
CA VAL A 67 -1.77 4.10 -8.75
C VAL A 67 -2.29 4.61 -10.09
N GLU A 68 -3.11 3.82 -10.79
CA GLU A 68 -3.61 4.15 -12.12
C GLU A 68 -4.53 5.39 -12.14
N ARG A 69 -5.39 5.54 -11.13
CA ARG A 69 -6.43 6.57 -11.11
C ARG A 69 -6.00 7.88 -10.46
N LEU A 70 -5.12 7.82 -9.46
CA LEU A 70 -4.73 8.97 -8.64
C LEU A 70 -3.26 9.33 -8.88
N ILE A 71 -2.35 8.41 -8.57
CA ILE A 71 -0.91 8.73 -8.49
C ILE A 71 -0.30 8.96 -9.87
N ARG A 72 -0.71 8.19 -10.89
CA ARG A 72 -0.14 8.26 -12.25
C ARG A 72 -0.33 9.62 -12.91
N LYS A 73 -1.30 10.43 -12.47
CA LYS A 73 -1.56 11.76 -13.02
C LYS A 73 -0.39 12.71 -12.76
N ASP A 74 0.06 12.75 -11.51
CA ASP A 74 1.11 13.68 -11.06
C ASP A 74 2.46 12.99 -10.82
N MET A 75 2.48 11.64 -10.87
CA MET A 75 3.65 10.78 -10.58
C MET A 75 4.33 11.09 -9.24
N SER A 76 3.57 11.64 -8.30
CA SER A 76 4.05 12.12 -7.00
C SER A 76 3.53 11.25 -5.86
N ASP A 77 4.39 11.02 -4.87
CA ASP A 77 4.00 10.38 -3.62
C ASP A 77 3.29 11.40 -2.71
N PRO A 78 2.03 11.16 -2.31
CA PRO A 78 1.25 12.10 -1.50
C PRO A 78 1.75 12.22 -0.05
N TRP A 79 2.62 11.31 0.42
CA TRP A 79 3.13 11.34 1.80
C TRP A 79 4.45 12.10 1.94
N VAL A 80 5.17 12.29 0.83
CA VAL A 80 6.46 13.00 0.83
C VAL A 80 6.33 14.40 0.25
N THR A 81 5.43 14.59 -0.70
CA THR A 81 5.23 15.90 -1.33
C THR A 81 4.21 16.68 -0.51
N PRO A 82 4.58 17.79 0.17
CA PRO A 82 3.60 18.63 0.84
C PRO A 82 2.66 19.21 -0.22
N ALA A 83 1.35 19.08 0.00
CA ALA A 83 0.35 19.78 -0.79
C ALA A 83 0.59 21.29 -0.64
N LEU A 84 0.84 21.98 -1.76
CA LEU A 84 0.89 23.44 -1.84
C LEU A 84 -0.51 24.04 -1.62
#